data_AF-A0A1M3NJZ1-F1
#
_entry.id   AF-A0A1M3NJZ1-F1
#
_cell.length_a   1.000
_cell.length_b   1.000
_cell.length_c   1.000
_cell.angle_alpha   90.00
_cell.angle_beta   90.00
_cell.angle_gamma   90.00
#
_symmetry.space_group_name_H-M   'P 1'
#
loop_
_entity.id
_entity.type
_entity.pdbx_description
1 polymer ?
#
loop_
_entity_poly.entity_id
_entity_poly.type
_entity_poly.pdbx_seq_one_letter_code
_entity_poly.pdbx_strand_id
1 'polypeptide(L)'
;MSAASVGSALTAPAGLETVAHGDHLVIRPPEAVKERGYVQARRGDPTPDMVIAQAEKDLKETSAEFQGWMIIEATKLADARAQYHAEGDNPQALRELFQAAHTVRGNAGVFGYPLAGRVADSLAKLLDGGKRTEAPRMLIDQHVDAIRAIVREDARGADNRNARALTMALLEVSAKYMPAPPDSDQTTGAAA
;
A
#
# COMPACT_ATOMS: atom_id res chain seq x y z
N MET A 1 44.02 -23.11 -28.56
CA MET A 1 44.52 -21.72 -28.44
C MET A 1 43.67 -20.85 -29.34
N SER A 2 42.65 -20.23 -28.76
CA SER A 2 42.46 -18.78 -28.69
C SER A 2 41.34 -18.36 -29.64
N ALA A 3 40.09 -18.51 -29.17
CA ALA A 3 38.93 -17.91 -29.80
C ALA A 3 38.89 -16.45 -29.34
N ALA A 4 39.14 -15.53 -30.27
CA ALA A 4 39.03 -14.09 -30.07
C ALA A 4 37.61 -13.74 -29.63
N SER A 5 37.49 -13.21 -28.41
CA SER A 5 36.24 -12.72 -27.85
C SER A 5 35.83 -11.45 -28.60
N VAL A 6 34.64 -11.50 -29.19
CA VAL A 6 33.97 -10.37 -29.84
C VAL A 6 33.36 -9.50 -28.74
N GLY A 7 34.17 -8.60 -28.18
CA GLY A 7 33.70 -7.54 -27.29
C GLY A 7 33.32 -6.33 -28.12
N SER A 8 32.06 -6.25 -28.56
CA SER A 8 31.50 -5.05 -29.20
C SER A 8 31.64 -3.88 -28.23
N ALA A 9 32.56 -2.95 -28.52
CA ALA A 9 32.75 -1.75 -27.75
C ALA A 9 31.48 -0.89 -27.87
N LEU A 10 30.69 -0.85 -26.80
CA LEU A 10 29.65 0.15 -26.63
C LEU A 10 30.37 1.51 -26.51
N THR A 11 30.57 2.20 -27.62
CA THR A 11 31.14 3.55 -27.64
C THR A 11 30.15 4.49 -26.94
N ALA A 12 30.54 5.01 -25.78
CA ALA A 12 29.76 5.99 -25.04
C ALA A 12 29.62 7.31 -25.84
N PRO A 13 28.48 8.01 -25.75
CA PRO A 13 28.28 9.27 -26.44
C PRO A 13 29.28 10.33 -25.95
N ALA A 14 29.74 11.18 -26.87
CA ALA A 14 30.80 12.16 -26.62
C ALA A 14 30.47 13.07 -25.42
N GLY A 15 31.42 13.20 -24.49
CA GLY A 15 31.35 14.12 -23.35
C GLY A 15 31.04 13.48 -21.99
N LEU A 16 30.88 12.16 -21.91
CA LEU A 16 30.76 11.41 -20.64
C LEU A 16 32.10 10.78 -20.28
N GLU A 17 32.56 10.95 -19.04
CA GLU A 17 33.72 10.23 -18.53
C GLU A 17 33.30 8.80 -18.18
N THR A 18 33.96 7.80 -18.76
CA THR A 18 33.65 6.39 -18.50
C THR A 18 34.82 5.69 -17.83
N VAL A 19 34.56 5.07 -16.68
CA VAL A 19 35.53 4.26 -15.93
C VAL A 19 35.04 2.83 -15.91
N ALA A 20 35.82 1.91 -16.49
CA ALA A 20 35.50 0.49 -16.52
C ALA A 20 36.11 -0.24 -15.31
N HIS A 21 35.27 -0.92 -14.55
CA HIS A 21 35.65 -1.87 -13.51
C HIS A 21 35.34 -3.29 -13.98
N GLY A 22 35.97 -4.30 -13.38
CA GLY A 22 35.94 -5.69 -13.87
C GLY A 22 34.53 -6.29 -14.04
N ASP A 23 33.55 -5.77 -13.29
CA ASP A 23 32.15 -6.22 -13.25
C ASP A 23 31.14 -5.13 -13.63
N HIS A 24 31.54 -3.86 -13.80
CA HIS A 24 30.62 -2.76 -14.09
C HIS A 24 31.28 -1.57 -14.80
N LEU A 25 30.47 -0.75 -15.47
CA LEU A 25 30.87 0.50 -16.10
C LEU A 25 30.29 1.69 -15.33
N VAL A 26 31.14 2.62 -14.91
CA VAL A 26 30.74 3.88 -14.30
C VAL A 26 30.76 4.96 -15.37
N ILE A 27 29.59 5.51 -15.70
CA ILE A 27 29.43 6.62 -16.65
C ILE A 27 29.18 7.89 -15.82
N ARG A 28 30.13 8.81 -15.82
CA ARG A 28 30.06 10.07 -15.08
C ARG A 28 29.74 11.23 -16.04
N PRO A 29 28.57 11.88 -15.88
CA PRO A 29 28.26 13.10 -16.62
C PRO A 29 29.25 14.22 -16.27
N PRO A 30 29.57 15.13 -17.21
CA PRO A 30 30.41 16.28 -16.92
C PRO A 30 29.73 17.15 -15.86
N GLU A 31 30.50 17.71 -14.92
CA GLU A 31 30.02 18.53 -13.78
C GLU A 31 29.46 19.91 -14.23
N ALA A 32 28.55 19.94 -15.19
CA ALA A 32 27.83 21.15 -15.61
C ALA A 32 26.61 21.46 -14.71
N VAL A 33 26.35 20.64 -13.68
CA VAL A 33 25.19 20.84 -12.79
C VAL A 33 25.29 22.16 -12.03
N LYS A 34 26.52 22.58 -11.65
CA LYS A 34 26.72 23.88 -11.00
C LYS A 34 26.45 25.06 -11.94
N GLU A 35 26.81 24.95 -13.22
CA GLU A 35 26.55 25.98 -14.23
C GLU A 35 25.09 26.01 -14.71
N ARG A 36 24.41 24.85 -14.73
CA ARG A 36 23.00 24.74 -15.16
C ARG A 36 21.99 24.83 -14.02
N GLY A 37 22.43 24.70 -12.78
CA GLY A 37 21.58 24.69 -11.58
C GLY A 37 21.16 26.07 -11.09
N TYR A 38 21.85 27.14 -11.53
CA TYR A 38 21.50 28.52 -11.19
C TYR A 38 20.72 29.16 -12.35
N VAL A 39 19.42 28.88 -12.43
CA VAL A 39 18.53 29.70 -13.24
C VAL A 39 18.43 31.05 -12.53
N GLN A 40 19.11 32.08 -13.04
CA GLN A 40 18.84 33.44 -12.59
C GLN A 40 17.36 33.74 -12.88
N ALA A 41 16.57 33.94 -11.83
CA ALA A 41 15.18 34.34 -11.94
C ALA A 41 15.10 35.54 -12.89
N ARG A 42 14.41 35.37 -14.00
CA ARG A 42 14.20 36.42 -14.98
C ARG A 42 13.13 37.37 -14.44
N ARG A 43 13.23 38.64 -14.84
CA ARG A 43 12.20 39.64 -14.50
C ARG A 43 10.86 39.18 -15.09
N GLY A 44 9.92 38.79 -14.22
CA GLY A 44 8.62 38.23 -14.59
C GLY A 44 8.39 36.78 -14.16
N ASP A 45 9.41 36.09 -13.65
CA ASP A 45 9.24 34.76 -13.07
C ASP A 45 8.41 34.85 -11.77
N PRO A 46 7.53 33.86 -11.49
CA PRO A 46 6.79 33.81 -10.24
C PRO A 46 7.74 33.72 -9.05
N THR A 47 7.44 34.47 -7.98
CA THR A 47 8.24 34.41 -6.76
C THR A 47 8.16 33.02 -6.12
N PRO A 48 9.14 32.62 -5.28
CA PRO A 48 9.07 31.36 -4.56
C PRO A 48 7.73 31.16 -3.82
N ASP A 49 7.22 32.22 -3.18
CA ASP A 49 5.93 32.18 -2.49
C ASP A 49 4.75 31.93 -3.43
N MET A 50 4.77 32.50 -4.64
CA MET A 50 3.74 32.25 -5.66
C MET A 50 3.78 30.80 -6.16
N VAL A 51 4.99 30.23 -6.33
CA VAL A 51 5.16 28.83 -6.73
C VAL A 51 4.68 27.89 -5.63
N ILE A 52 5.03 28.17 -4.37
CA ILE A 52 4.57 27.40 -3.21
C ILE A 52 3.04 27.46 -3.10
N ALA A 53 2.45 28.66 -3.19
CA ALA A 53 1.00 28.83 -3.11
C ALA A 53 0.26 28.11 -4.25
N GLN A 54 0.82 28.11 -5.46
CA GLN A 54 0.26 27.37 -6.59
C GLN A 54 0.37 25.85 -6.36
N ALA A 55 1.52 25.36 -5.87
CA ALA A 55 1.70 23.95 -5.55
C ALA A 55 0.75 23.47 -4.42
N GLU A 56 0.54 24.28 -3.38
CA GLU A 56 -0.42 23.99 -2.31
C GLU A 56 -1.87 23.94 -2.83
N LYS A 57 -2.22 24.86 -3.74
CA LYS A 57 -3.53 24.87 -4.39
C LYS A 57 -3.75 23.62 -5.23
N ASP A 58 -2.79 23.25 -6.06
CA ASP A 58 -2.88 22.08 -6.92
C ASP A 58 -2.95 20.78 -6.09
N LEU A 59 -2.14 20.68 -5.04
CA LEU A 59 -2.18 19.55 -4.10
C LEU A 59 -3.55 19.44 -3.42
N LYS A 60 -4.15 20.57 -3.01
CA LYS A 60 -5.48 20.59 -2.39
C LYS A 60 -6.57 20.14 -3.35
N GLU A 61 -6.50 20.52 -4.62
CA GLU A 61 -7.44 20.12 -5.66
C GLU A 61 -7.35 18.61 -5.95
N THR A 62 -6.14 18.09 -6.19
CA THR A 62 -5.94 16.64 -6.36
C THR A 62 -6.31 15.85 -5.10
N SER A 63 -6.11 16.42 -3.90
CA SER A 63 -6.49 15.77 -2.65
C SER A 63 -8.00 15.52 -2.53
N ALA A 64 -8.84 16.35 -3.17
CA ALA A 64 -10.28 16.15 -3.17
C ALA A 64 -10.68 14.90 -3.98
N GLU A 65 -9.97 14.61 -5.07
CA GLU A 65 -10.19 13.40 -5.87
C GLU A 65 -9.94 12.13 -5.07
N PHE A 66 -9.01 12.16 -4.11
CA PHE A 66 -8.71 11.02 -3.23
C PHE A 66 -9.74 10.77 -2.13
N GLN A 67 -10.61 11.74 -1.81
CA GLN A 67 -11.56 11.61 -0.69
C GLN A 67 -12.63 10.54 -0.93
N GLY A 68 -12.96 10.23 -2.20
CA GLY A 68 -13.94 9.20 -2.57
C GLY A 68 -13.38 7.79 -2.70
N TRP A 69 -12.06 7.61 -2.73
CA TRP A 69 -11.47 6.33 -3.13
C TRP A 69 -11.71 5.23 -2.10
N MET A 70 -11.61 5.53 -0.81
CA MET A 70 -11.95 4.52 0.22
C MET A 70 -13.43 4.13 0.21
N ILE A 71 -14.33 5.04 -0.19
CA ILE A 71 -15.75 4.70 -0.36
C ILE A 71 -15.92 3.69 -1.50
N ILE A 72 -15.21 3.90 -2.61
CA ILE A 72 -15.20 2.98 -3.75
C ILE A 72 -14.64 1.61 -3.33
N GLU A 73 -13.52 1.57 -2.62
CA GLU A 73 -12.91 0.31 -2.16
C GLU A 73 -13.79 -0.42 -1.14
N ALA A 74 -14.42 0.31 -0.21
CA ALA A 74 -15.39 -0.28 0.73
C ALA A 74 -16.65 -0.80 0.02
N THR A 75 -17.06 -0.17 -1.09
CA THR A 75 -18.18 -0.63 -1.92
C THR A 75 -17.82 -1.91 -2.66
N LYS A 76 -16.66 -1.95 -3.33
CA LYS A 76 -16.16 -3.17 -3.99
C LYS A 76 -16.04 -4.35 -3.02
N LEU A 77 -15.59 -4.10 -1.79
CA LEU A 77 -15.54 -5.11 -0.74
C LEU A 77 -16.95 -5.64 -0.37
N ALA A 78 -17.94 -4.75 -0.30
CA ALA A 78 -19.32 -5.12 -0.03
C ALA A 78 -19.92 -5.99 -1.16
N ASP A 79 -19.61 -5.65 -2.41
CA ASP A 79 -20.06 -6.39 -3.58
C ASP A 79 -19.43 -7.78 -3.63
N ALA A 80 -18.11 -7.89 -3.39
CA ALA A 80 -17.42 -9.17 -3.30
C ALA A 80 -17.98 -10.07 -2.18
N ARG A 81 -18.37 -9.47 -1.05
CA ARG A 81 -19.08 -10.20 0.02
C ARG A 81 -20.44 -10.71 -0.44
N ALA A 82 -21.22 -9.89 -1.15
CA ALA A 82 -22.53 -10.30 -1.66
C ALA A 82 -22.40 -11.45 -2.66
N GLN A 83 -21.41 -11.39 -3.55
CA GLN A 83 -21.09 -12.47 -4.49
C GLN A 83 -20.67 -13.76 -3.77
N TYR A 84 -19.82 -13.65 -2.75
CA TYR A 84 -19.46 -14.78 -1.89
C TYR A 84 -20.66 -15.43 -1.19
N HIS A 85 -21.67 -14.66 -0.80
CA HIS A 85 -22.92 -15.22 -0.27
C HIS A 85 -23.75 -15.92 -1.35
N ALA A 86 -23.83 -15.35 -2.54
CA ALA A 86 -24.60 -15.92 -3.66
C ALA A 86 -23.98 -17.23 -4.19
N GLU A 87 -22.66 -17.30 -4.27
CA GLU A 87 -21.93 -18.42 -4.87
C GLU A 87 -21.52 -19.52 -3.87
N GLY A 88 -21.75 -19.31 -2.57
CA GLY A 88 -21.44 -20.30 -1.53
C GLY A 88 -19.93 -20.46 -1.30
N ASP A 89 -19.43 -21.69 -1.22
CA ASP A 89 -18.01 -21.98 -0.98
C ASP A 89 -17.16 -21.98 -2.26
N ASN A 90 -17.58 -21.22 -3.29
CA ASN A 90 -16.80 -21.04 -4.51
C ASN A 90 -15.40 -20.47 -4.18
N PRO A 91 -14.31 -21.18 -4.52
CA PRO A 91 -12.95 -20.69 -4.30
C PRO A 91 -12.66 -19.36 -5.02
N GLN A 92 -13.32 -19.07 -6.13
CA GLN A 92 -13.14 -17.82 -6.87
C GLN A 92 -13.75 -16.63 -6.12
N ALA A 93 -15.00 -16.73 -5.68
CA ALA A 93 -15.64 -15.67 -4.89
C ALA A 93 -14.90 -15.41 -3.57
N LEU A 94 -14.34 -16.45 -2.95
CA LEU A 94 -13.48 -16.30 -1.78
C LEU A 94 -12.20 -15.50 -2.10
N ARG A 95 -11.52 -15.83 -3.20
CA ARG A 95 -10.32 -15.09 -3.65
C ARG A 95 -10.64 -13.63 -3.93
N GLU A 96 -11.78 -13.35 -4.56
CA GLU A 96 -12.23 -11.98 -4.85
C GLU A 96 -12.50 -11.18 -3.58
N LEU A 97 -13.18 -11.79 -2.60
CA LEU A 97 -13.40 -11.19 -1.29
C LEU A 97 -12.08 -10.93 -0.54
N PHE A 98 -11.16 -11.90 -0.55
CA PHE A 98 -9.83 -11.77 0.05
C PHE A 98 -9.02 -10.65 -0.60
N GLN A 99 -9.04 -10.56 -1.93
CA GLN A 99 -8.35 -9.52 -2.68
C GLN A 99 -8.92 -8.13 -2.38
N ALA A 100 -10.25 -8.00 -2.32
CA ALA A 100 -10.89 -6.75 -1.95
C ALA A 100 -10.50 -6.31 -0.52
N ALA A 101 -10.46 -7.24 0.44
CA ALA A 101 -9.99 -6.96 1.79
C ALA A 101 -8.51 -6.51 1.82
N HIS A 102 -7.65 -7.17 1.04
CA HIS A 102 -6.24 -6.79 0.89
C HIS A 102 -6.05 -5.39 0.29
N THR A 103 -6.85 -5.04 -0.72
CA THR A 103 -6.80 -3.70 -1.34
C THR A 103 -7.21 -2.64 -0.33
N VAL A 104 -8.31 -2.84 0.41
CA VAL A 104 -8.73 -1.92 1.48
C VAL A 104 -7.64 -1.76 2.53
N ARG A 105 -7.01 -2.86 2.97
CA ARG A 105 -5.88 -2.84 3.92
C ARG A 105 -4.72 -1.99 3.40
N GLY A 106 -4.29 -2.19 2.16
CA GLY A 106 -3.17 -1.45 1.55
C GLY A 106 -3.47 0.05 1.40
N ASN A 107 -4.72 0.37 1.04
CA ASN A 107 -5.16 1.73 0.77
C ASN A 107 -5.51 2.52 2.04
N ALA A 108 -5.91 1.84 3.11
CA ALA A 108 -6.33 2.46 4.36
C ALA A 108 -5.26 3.38 4.97
N GLY A 109 -3.99 3.00 4.92
CA GLY A 109 -2.88 3.85 5.40
C GLY A 109 -2.71 5.11 4.56
N VAL A 110 -2.79 4.96 3.23
CA VAL A 110 -2.64 6.06 2.25
C VAL A 110 -3.75 7.10 2.42
N PHE A 111 -4.98 6.65 2.65
CA PHE A 111 -6.14 7.54 2.75
C PHE A 111 -6.48 7.97 4.20
N GLY A 112 -5.67 7.58 5.18
CA GLY A 112 -5.81 8.04 6.57
C GLY A 112 -6.90 7.32 7.38
N TYR A 113 -7.25 6.08 7.03
CA TYR A 113 -8.23 5.23 7.73
C TYR A 113 -7.56 4.04 8.46
N PRO A 114 -6.64 4.27 9.41
CA PRO A 114 -5.87 3.19 10.02
C PRO A 114 -6.76 2.16 10.74
N LEU A 115 -7.90 2.57 11.29
CA LEU A 115 -8.87 1.64 11.91
C LEU A 115 -9.51 0.70 10.89
N ALA A 116 -9.95 1.21 9.74
CA ALA A 116 -10.46 0.37 8.65
C ALA A 116 -9.39 -0.60 8.15
N GLY A 117 -8.13 -0.14 8.05
CA GLY A 117 -7.00 -0.99 7.67
C GLY A 117 -6.78 -2.15 8.63
N ARG A 118 -6.92 -1.93 9.95
CA ARG A 118 -6.82 -3.00 10.96
C ARG A 118 -7.95 -4.03 10.85
N VAL A 119 -9.18 -3.57 10.61
CA VAL A 119 -10.31 -4.49 10.39
C VAL A 119 -10.10 -5.28 9.10
N ALA A 120 -9.64 -4.63 8.02
CA ALA A 120 -9.36 -5.30 6.75
C ALA A 120 -8.22 -6.32 6.84
N ASP A 121 -7.15 -6.03 7.61
CA ASP A 121 -6.08 -6.99 7.92
C ASP A 121 -6.59 -8.22 8.68
N SER A 122 -7.47 -8.00 9.67
CA SER A 122 -8.13 -9.09 10.39
C SER A 122 -9.00 -9.95 9.47
N LEU A 123 -9.80 -9.30 8.62
CA LEU A 123 -10.63 -9.99 7.64
C LEU A 123 -9.76 -10.81 6.68
N ALA A 124 -8.68 -10.24 6.15
CA ALA A 124 -7.76 -10.95 5.28
C ALA A 124 -7.19 -12.21 5.93
N LYS A 125 -6.76 -12.13 7.20
CA LYS A 125 -6.27 -13.28 7.97
C LYS A 125 -7.35 -14.32 8.24
N LEU A 126 -8.60 -13.90 8.46
CA LEU A 126 -9.74 -14.80 8.65
C LEU A 126 -10.05 -15.60 7.38
N LEU A 127 -9.88 -14.96 6.21
CA LEU A 127 -10.11 -15.56 4.90
C LEU A 127 -8.93 -16.43 4.43
N ASP A 128 -7.75 -16.25 5.00
CA ASP A 128 -6.53 -16.99 4.67
C ASP A 128 -6.52 -18.39 5.30
N GLY A 129 -7.09 -19.36 4.58
CA GLY A 129 -6.78 -20.80 4.56
C GLY A 129 -6.89 -21.68 5.83
N GLY A 130 -6.48 -21.21 7.01
CA GLY A 130 -6.17 -22.10 8.15
C GLY A 130 -7.36 -22.54 9.00
N LYS A 131 -8.39 -21.71 9.16
CA LYS A 131 -9.57 -21.97 10.04
C LYS A 131 -10.88 -21.40 9.51
N ARG A 132 -10.97 -21.06 8.21
CA ARG A 132 -12.16 -20.44 7.60
C ARG A 132 -13.43 -21.24 7.84
N THR A 133 -13.37 -22.57 7.74
CA THR A 133 -14.53 -23.47 7.93
C THR A 133 -15.14 -23.36 9.32
N GLU A 134 -14.40 -22.85 10.30
CA GLU A 134 -14.84 -22.64 11.68
C GLU A 134 -15.35 -21.22 11.92
N ALA A 135 -14.94 -20.25 11.08
CA ALA A 135 -15.33 -18.86 11.21
C ALA A 135 -16.80 -18.64 10.77
N PRO A 136 -17.67 -18.07 11.63
CA PRO A 136 -19.05 -17.79 11.26
C PRO A 136 -19.11 -16.81 10.08
N ARG A 137 -19.96 -17.08 9.08
CA ARG A 137 -20.24 -16.14 7.98
C ARG A 137 -20.63 -14.74 8.49
N MET A 138 -21.38 -14.70 9.59
CA MET A 138 -21.75 -13.46 10.29
C MET A 138 -20.54 -12.63 10.73
N LEU A 139 -19.42 -13.27 11.09
CA LEU A 139 -18.21 -12.56 11.47
C LEU A 139 -17.57 -11.85 10.26
N ILE A 140 -17.56 -12.50 9.09
CA ILE A 140 -17.13 -11.87 7.83
C ILE A 140 -18.01 -10.64 7.53
N ASP A 141 -19.33 -10.77 7.69
CA ASP A 141 -20.28 -9.68 7.46
C ASP A 141 -20.00 -8.48 8.34
N GLN A 142 -19.76 -8.73 9.64
CA GLN A 142 -19.42 -7.71 10.62
C GLN A 142 -18.12 -6.95 10.29
N HIS A 143 -17.11 -7.62 9.71
CA HIS A 143 -15.90 -6.92 9.26
C HIS A 143 -16.17 -5.97 8.11
N VAL A 144 -16.91 -6.43 7.11
CA VAL A 144 -17.24 -5.60 5.95
C VAL A 144 -18.12 -4.42 6.37
N ASP A 145 -19.12 -4.65 7.23
CA ASP A 145 -19.98 -3.57 7.73
C ASP A 145 -19.23 -2.58 8.62
N ALA A 146 -18.29 -3.05 9.46
CA ALA A 146 -17.43 -2.18 10.26
C ALA A 146 -16.54 -1.29 9.38
N ILE A 147 -15.91 -1.86 8.34
CA ILE A 147 -15.11 -1.08 7.37
C ILE A 147 -15.96 -0.01 6.70
N ARG A 148 -17.15 -0.38 6.21
CA ARG A 148 -18.07 0.58 5.57
C ARG A 148 -18.54 1.66 6.53
N ALA A 149 -18.81 1.32 7.79
CA ALA A 149 -19.21 2.29 8.80
C ALA A 149 -18.09 3.30 9.10
N ILE A 150 -16.85 2.82 9.31
CA ILE A 150 -15.68 3.66 9.56
C ILE A 150 -15.45 4.64 8.39
N VAL A 151 -15.54 4.16 7.16
CA VAL A 151 -15.36 4.98 5.96
C VAL A 151 -16.51 5.97 5.78
N ARG A 152 -17.76 5.55 6.00
CA ARG A 152 -18.95 6.40 5.87
C ARG A 152 -18.99 7.51 6.92
N GLU A 153 -18.51 7.24 8.13
CA GLU A 153 -18.42 8.25 9.21
C GLU A 153 -17.20 9.17 9.04
N ASP A 154 -16.41 9.02 7.96
CA ASP A 154 -15.16 9.74 7.72
C ASP A 154 -14.24 9.70 8.97
N ALA A 155 -14.21 8.54 9.64
CA ALA A 155 -13.45 8.33 10.86
C ALA A 155 -11.96 8.17 10.54
N ARG A 156 -11.35 9.26 10.11
CA ARG A 156 -9.91 9.37 9.83
C ARG A 156 -9.12 9.35 11.12
N GLY A 157 -7.88 8.89 11.04
CA GLY A 157 -7.01 8.74 12.20
C GLY A 157 -7.43 7.60 13.13
N ALA A 158 -6.95 7.62 14.36
CA ALA A 158 -7.11 6.54 15.35
C ALA A 158 -7.79 6.99 16.66
N ASP A 159 -8.28 8.23 16.68
CA ASP A 159 -8.84 8.95 17.82
C ASP A 159 -10.37 8.89 17.89
N ASN A 160 -11.06 8.52 16.80
CA ASN A 160 -12.49 8.24 16.83
C ASN A 160 -12.79 7.09 17.81
N ARG A 161 -13.36 7.45 18.97
CA ARG A 161 -13.62 6.53 20.09
C ARG A 161 -14.53 5.37 19.69
N ASN A 162 -15.58 5.65 18.92
CA ASN A 162 -16.56 4.64 18.52
C ASN A 162 -15.94 3.66 17.53
N ALA A 163 -15.29 4.17 16.49
CA ALA A 163 -14.59 3.36 15.49
C ALA A 163 -13.52 2.48 16.15
N ARG A 164 -12.80 3.02 17.13
CA ARG A 164 -11.78 2.29 17.88
C ARG A 164 -12.38 1.19 18.75
N ALA A 165 -13.44 1.50 19.52
CA ALA A 165 -14.12 0.49 20.34
C ALA A 165 -14.69 -0.65 19.49
N LEU A 166 -15.36 -0.31 18.38
CA LEU A 166 -15.85 -1.27 17.39
C LEU A 166 -14.73 -2.16 16.84
N THR A 167 -13.64 -1.53 16.40
CA THR A 167 -12.46 -2.24 15.86
C THR A 167 -11.93 -3.22 16.91
N MET A 168 -11.71 -2.79 18.15
CA MET A 168 -11.15 -3.66 19.19
C MET A 168 -12.06 -4.84 19.53
N ALA A 169 -13.35 -4.59 19.73
CA ALA A 169 -14.32 -5.64 20.02
C ALA A 169 -14.37 -6.69 18.91
N LEU A 170 -14.33 -6.26 17.65
CA LEU A 170 -14.36 -7.16 16.50
C LEU A 170 -13.07 -7.99 16.38
N LEU A 171 -11.91 -7.37 16.58
CA LEU A 171 -10.62 -8.07 16.59
C LEU A 171 -10.53 -9.12 17.70
N GLU A 172 -11.05 -8.81 18.89
CA GLU A 172 -11.08 -9.74 20.01
C GLU A 172 -11.91 -11.00 19.70
N VAL A 173 -13.09 -10.84 19.09
CA VAL A 173 -13.91 -11.97 18.67
C VAL A 173 -13.21 -12.78 17.57
N SER A 174 -12.50 -12.10 16.67
CA SER A 174 -11.83 -12.71 15.52
C SER A 174 -10.59 -13.51 15.90
N ALA A 175 -9.88 -13.11 16.95
CA ALA A 175 -8.70 -13.81 17.45
C ALA A 175 -8.96 -15.30 17.74
N LYS A 176 -10.18 -15.66 18.14
CA LYS A 176 -10.62 -17.05 18.38
C LYS A 176 -10.53 -17.94 17.13
N TYR A 177 -10.65 -17.33 15.96
CA TYR A 177 -10.70 -18.00 14.67
C TYR A 177 -9.41 -17.83 13.86
N MET A 178 -8.41 -17.11 14.38
CA MET A 178 -7.14 -16.94 13.71
C MET A 178 -6.22 -18.15 13.94
N PRO A 179 -5.32 -18.46 12.98
CA PRO A 179 -4.19 -19.34 13.27
C PRO A 179 -3.36 -18.72 14.41
N ALA A 180 -2.83 -19.57 15.29
CA ALA A 180 -1.92 -19.10 16.34
C ALA A 180 -0.75 -18.37 15.66
N PRO A 181 -0.27 -17.24 16.21
CA PRO A 181 0.93 -16.61 15.70
C PRO A 181 2.07 -17.64 15.70
N PRO A 182 2.92 -17.70 14.65
CA PRO A 182 4.06 -18.59 14.66
C PRO A 182 4.88 -18.31 15.92
N ASP A 183 5.14 -19.36 16.70
CA ASP A 183 5.80 -19.28 18.00
C ASP A 183 7.06 -18.42 17.92
N SER A 184 7.18 -17.43 18.80
CA SER A 184 8.39 -16.60 18.98
C SER A 184 9.54 -17.37 19.65
N ASP A 185 9.56 -18.70 19.59
CA ASP A 185 10.44 -19.56 20.38
C ASP A 185 11.56 -20.22 19.56
N GLN A 186 12.10 -19.52 18.56
CA GLN A 186 13.30 -19.94 17.84
C GLN A 186 14.37 -18.85 17.80
N THR A 187 14.80 -18.36 18.98
CA THR A 187 16.11 -17.67 19.11
C THR A 187 16.82 -17.99 20.44
N THR A 188 16.69 -19.22 20.95
CA THR A 188 17.56 -19.69 22.04
C THR A 188 18.20 -21.01 21.68
N GLY A 189 19.48 -20.95 21.31
CA GLY A 189 20.38 -22.09 21.30
C GLY A 189 20.87 -22.52 19.92
N ALA A 190 21.94 -21.87 19.43
CA ALA A 190 23.05 -22.54 18.73
C ALA A 190 24.12 -21.52 18.32
N ALA A 191 25.16 -21.39 19.14
CA ALA A 191 26.56 -21.47 18.70
C ALA A 191 27.45 -21.34 19.93
N ALA A 192 27.95 -22.50 20.37
CA ALA A 192 29.14 -22.64 21.18
C ALA A 192 30.40 -22.32 20.35
#